data_AF-A0AAD7IKU5-F1
#
_entry.id   AF-A0AAD7IKU5-F1
#
_cell.length_a   1.000
_cell.length_b   1.000
_cell.length_c   1.000
_cell.angle_alpha   90.00
_cell.angle_beta   90.00
_cell.angle_gamma   90.00
#
_symmetry.space_group_name_H-M   'P 1'
#
loop_
_entity.id
_entity.type
_entity.pdbx_description
1 polymer ?
#
loop_
_entity_poly.entity_id
_entity_poly.type
_entity_poly.pdbx_seq_one_letter_code
_entity_poly.pdbx_strand_id
1 'polypeptide(L)' 'KYELHVLPHIPSAVHRFGPAPLYATEIFECWNSVFRLCSVLSNHQAPSLDIATTLGDMERFKHQVSGG' A
#
# COMPACT_ATOMS: atom_id res chain seq x y z
N LYS A 1 -18.62 0.82 9.91
CA LYS A 1 -19.27 2.15 10.12
C LYS A 1 -18.99 2.93 8.85
N TYR A 2 -19.98 3.07 7.97
CA TYR A 2 -19.78 3.71 6.67
C TYR A 2 -20.06 5.21 6.83
N GLU A 3 -19.06 6.05 6.58
CA GLU A 3 -19.18 7.51 6.58
C GLU A 3 -19.89 7.96 5.28
N LEU A 4 -21.18 7.64 5.15
CA LEU A 4 -21.98 7.98 3.96
C LEU A 4 -22.08 9.50 3.75
N HIS A 5 -21.81 10.30 4.80
CA HIS A 5 -21.77 11.76 4.72
C HIS A 5 -20.67 12.29 3.79
N VAL A 6 -19.67 11.48 3.43
CA VAL A 6 -18.57 11.89 2.53
C VAL A 6 -18.97 11.79 1.06
N LEU A 7 -19.94 10.92 0.71
CA LEU A 7 -20.36 10.69 -0.67
C LEU A 7 -20.78 11.97 -1.43
N PRO A 8 -21.53 12.91 -0.84
CA PRO A 8 -21.88 14.17 -1.52
C PRO A 8 -20.68 15.08 -1.81
N HIS A 9 -19.57 14.90 -1.09
CA HIS A 9 -18.35 15.70 -1.25
C HIS A 9 -17.35 15.07 -2.23
N ILE A 10 -17.58 13.83 -2.68
CA ILE A 10 -16.70 13.17 -3.65
C ILE A 10 -16.62 13.93 -4.98
N PRO A 11 -17.72 14.43 -5.59
CA PRO A 11 -17.63 15.17 -6.86
C PRO A 11 -16.78 16.44 -6.76
N SER A 12 -16.91 17.21 -5.66
CA SER A 12 -16.12 18.42 -5.44
C SER A 12 -14.65 18.10 -5.18
N ALA A 13 -14.37 17.00 -4.47
CA ALA A 13 -13.01 16.50 -4.28
C ALA A 13 -12.40 16.02 -5.60
N VAL A 14 -13.14 15.31 -6.44
CA VAL A 14 -12.66 14.83 -7.75
C VAL A 14 -12.32 15.98 -8.69
N HIS A 15 -13.11 17.05 -8.70
CA HIS A 15 -12.81 18.24 -9.50
C HIS A 15 -11.52 18.96 -9.05
N ARG A 16 -11.16 18.89 -7.77
CA ARG A 16 -10.01 19.63 -7.21
C ARG A 16 -8.73 18.81 -7.13
N PHE A 17 -8.85 17.51 -6.87
CA PHE A 17 -7.74 16.61 -6.56
C PHE A 17 -7.57 15.49 -7.61
N GLY A 18 -8.53 15.33 -8.52
CA GLY A 18 -8.53 14.26 -9.50
C GLY A 18 -9.25 13.00 -9.01
N PRO A 19 -9.20 11.90 -9.78
CA PRO A 19 -10.01 10.71 -9.55
C PRO A 19 -9.88 10.15 -8.12
N ALA A 20 -11.02 9.89 -7.48
CA ALA A 20 -11.07 9.32 -6.13
C ALA A 20 -10.25 8.03 -5.94
N PRO A 21 -10.13 7.11 -6.94
CA PRO A 21 -9.30 5.92 -6.79
C PRO A 21 -7.82 6.20 -6.52
N LEU A 22 -7.30 7.38 -6.92
CA LEU A 22 -5.90 7.76 -6.66
C LEU A 22 -5.62 7.94 -5.17
N TYR A 23 -6.66 8.19 -4.37
CA TYR A 23 -6.59 8.37 -2.93
C TYR A 23 -7.14 7.16 -2.16
N ALA A 24 -7.49 6.07 -2.85
CA ALA A 24 -7.95 4.86 -2.19
C ALA A 24 -6.82 4.27 -1.35
N THR A 25 -7.07 4.07 -0.06
CA THR A 25 -6.12 3.41 0.85
C THR A 25 -6.07 1.91 0.66
N GLU A 26 -6.99 1.32 -0.11
CA GLU A 26 -7.13 -0.13 -0.29
C GLU A 26 -5.81 -0.82 -0.71
N ILE A 27 -5.07 -0.21 -1.65
CA ILE A 27 -3.76 -0.74 -2.08
C ILE A 27 -2.77 -0.68 -0.92
N PHE A 28 -2.72 0.45 -0.20
CA PHE A 28 -1.85 0.62 0.98
C PHE A 28 -2.23 -0.31 2.14
N GLU A 29 -3.52 -0.60 2.31
CA GLU A 29 -4.00 -1.53 3.32
C GLU A 29 -3.61 -2.98 3.00
N CYS A 30 -3.60 -3.35 1.72
CA CYS A 30 -3.13 -4.66 1.27
C CYS A 30 -1.67 -4.92 1.69
N TRP A 31 -0.81 -3.90 1.65
CA TRP A 31 0.59 -4.00 2.08
C TRP A 31 0.76 -4.36 3.56
N ASN A 32 -0.23 -4.08 4.42
CA ASN A 32 -0.16 -4.48 5.83
C ASN A 32 -0.09 -6.00 5.99
N SER A 33 -0.70 -6.76 5.09
CA SER A 33 -0.63 -8.22 5.10
C SER A 33 0.78 -8.72 4.74
N VAL A 34 1.41 -8.12 3.72
CA VAL A 34 2.77 -8.41 3.27
C VAL A 34 3.78 -8.06 4.36
N PHE A 35 3.64 -6.90 4.99
CA PHE A 35 4.47 -6.46 6.10
C PHE A 35 4.41 -7.44 7.28
N ARG A 36 3.21 -7.87 7.66
CA ARG A 36 3.02 -8.89 8.72
C ARG A 36 3.68 -10.22 8.36
N LEU A 37 3.58 -10.65 7.11
CA LEU A 37 4.22 -11.89 6.66
C LEU A 37 5.75 -11.80 6.76
N CYS A 38 6.35 -10.69 6.28
CA CYS A 38 7.78 -10.45 6.40
C CYS A 38 8.24 -10.43 7.87
N SER A 39 7.41 -9.89 8.77
CA SER A 39 7.70 -9.89 10.20
C SER A 39 7.61 -11.28 10.85
N VAL A 40 6.67 -12.14 10.44
CA VAL A 40 6.50 -13.49 10.99
C VAL A 40 7.57 -14.46 10.47
N LEU A 41 8.03 -14.26 9.23
CA LEU A 41 9.03 -15.11 8.60
C LEU A 41 10.48 -14.63 8.82
N SER A 42 10.67 -13.51 9.52
CA SER A 42 12.01 -13.02 9.90
C SER A 42 12.62 -13.95 10.96
N ASN A 43 13.95 -14.09 10.91
CA ASN A 43 14.71 -14.79 11.96
C ASN A 43 14.81 -13.98 13.28
N HIS A 44 14.11 -12.84 13.34
CA HIS A 44 13.95 -11.95 14.48
C HIS A 44 15.24 -11.33 15.06
N GLN A 45 16.38 -11.47 14.38
CA GLN A 45 17.64 -10.84 14.78
C GLN A 45 17.65 -9.34 14.45
N ALA A 46 17.13 -8.97 13.29
CA ALA A 46 16.95 -7.58 12.87
C ALA A 46 15.67 -7.45 12.01
N PRO A 47 14.47 -7.55 12.62
CA PRO A 47 13.21 -7.62 11.87
C PRO A 47 12.99 -6.45 10.91
N SER A 48 13.37 -5.24 11.30
CA SER A 48 13.24 -4.06 10.46
C SER A 48 14.12 -4.12 9.21
N LEU A 49 15.34 -4.64 9.33
CA LEU A 49 16.28 -4.81 8.21
C LEU A 49 15.79 -5.90 7.26
N ASP A 50 15.32 -7.02 7.81
CA ASP A 50 14.81 -8.15 7.03
C ASP A 50 13.57 -7.74 6.21
N ILE A 51 12.64 -7.02 6.84
CA ILE A 51 11.44 -6.51 6.19
C ILE A 51 11.81 -5.49 5.11
N ALA A 52 12.70 -4.54 5.41
CA ALA A 52 13.12 -3.53 4.43
C ALA A 52 13.79 -4.17 3.20
N THR A 53 14.63 -5.18 3.42
CA THR A 53 15.29 -5.93 2.34
C THR A 53 14.27 -6.68 1.49
N THR A 54 13.35 -7.42 2.14
CA THR A 54 12.31 -8.20 1.46
C THR A 54 11.38 -7.31 0.62
N LEU A 55 10.93 -6.18 1.18
CA LEU A 55 10.09 -5.22 0.46
C LEU A 55 10.84 -4.57 -0.71
N GLY A 56 12.12 -4.24 -0.54
CA GLY A 56 12.97 -3.72 -1.62
C GLY A 56 13.12 -4.71 -2.77
N ASP A 57 13.29 -5.99 -2.48
CA ASP A 57 13.38 -7.05 -3.49
C ASP A 57 12.05 -7.25 -4.24
N MET A 58 10.91 -7.20 -3.53
CA MET A 58 9.59 -7.27 -4.15
C MET A 58 9.33 -6.09 -5.10
N GLU A 59 9.69 -4.88 -4.69
CA GLU A 59 9.57 -3.68 -5.54
C GLU A 59 10.49 -3.75 -6.77
N ARG A 60 11.72 -4.24 -6.59
CA ARG A 60 12.64 -4.48 -7.70
C ARG A 60 12.09 -5.51 -8.69
N PHE A 61 11.53 -6.62 -8.20
CA PHE A 61 10.90 -7.63 -9.03
C PHE A 61 9.73 -7.05 -9.82
N LYS A 62 8.85 -6.29 -9.15
CA LYS A 62 7.73 -5.60 -9.79
C LYS A 62 8.21 -4.68 -10.91
N HIS A 63 9.20 -3.83 -10.64
CA HIS A 63 9.78 -2.92 -11.63
C HIS A 63 10.34 -3.68 -12.86
N GLN A 64 11.06 -4.78 -12.63
CA GLN A 64 11.59 -5.62 -13.71
C GLN A 64 10.48 -6.25 -14.57
N VAL A 65 9.43 -6.79 -13.95
CA VAL A 65 8.32 -7.44 -14.67
C VAL A 65 7.43 -6.42 -15.38
N SER A 66 7.29 -5.22 -14.82
CA SER A 66 6.52 -4.13 -15.45
C SER A 66 7.27 -3.42 -16.58
N GLY A 67 8.55 -3.74 -16.81
CA GLY A 67 9.35 -3.18 -17.90
C GLY A 67 9.94 -1.80 -17.62
N GLY A 68 10.03 -1.40 -16.35
CA GLY A 68 10.50 -0.08 -15.92
C GLY A 68 9.38 0.81 -15.41
#